data_AF-A0A9D6U2T0-F1
#
_entry.id   AF-A0A9D6U2T0-F1
#
_cell.length_a   1.000
_cell.length_b   1.000
_cell.length_c   1.000
_cell.angle_alpha   90.00
_cell.angle_beta   90.00
_cell.angle_gamma   90.00
#
_symmetry.space_group_name_H-M   'P 1'
#
loop_
_entity.id
_entity.type
_entity.pdbx_description
1 polymer ?
#
loop_
_entity_poly.entity_id
_entity_poly.type
_entity_poly.pdbx_seq_one_letter_code
_entity_poly.pdbx_strand_id
1 'polypeptide(L)'
;MDLTKIMLNLALGGGAWVLGLLILLSIASVAVMLERARIFYRGRFAEETFVSEIEPLLAAGAWSEAAARCETAPGFEPQVLLAGLRQVQRGRSAAEETMEAERIRLGQVLEKRLGFLGSLGANAPFIGLFGTVLGIIHAFKDLSLTEGGGGPAVMSGIAEALVATAVGLLVAIPAVMAYNFFHRRLHTILERSQRLSRILLTYLKSPVAVEDVPTIPLPLRKTGRLS
;
A
#
# COMPACT_ATOMS: atom_id res chain seq x y z
N MET A 1 14.17 -41.11 -7.99
CA MET A 1 13.29 -40.49 -9.01
C MET A 1 14.02 -39.26 -9.52
N ASP A 2 14.49 -39.29 -10.78
CA ASP A 2 15.29 -38.21 -11.35
C ASP A 2 14.51 -36.90 -11.39
N LEU A 3 15.07 -35.85 -10.79
CA LEU A 3 14.54 -34.49 -10.84
C LEU A 3 14.28 -34.05 -12.29
N THR A 4 15.13 -34.50 -13.21
CA THR A 4 15.02 -34.30 -14.66
C THR A 4 13.74 -34.86 -15.24
N LYS A 5 13.26 -36.04 -14.80
CA LYS A 5 12.01 -36.65 -15.29
C LYS A 5 10.77 -35.91 -14.78
N ILE A 6 10.82 -35.39 -13.56
CA ILE A 6 9.76 -34.56 -12.98
C ILE A 6 9.67 -33.22 -13.72
N MET A 7 10.81 -32.56 -13.94
CA MET A 7 10.90 -31.31 -14.71
C MET A 7 10.42 -31.51 -16.15
N LEU A 8 10.78 -32.64 -16.76
CA LEU A 8 10.31 -32.99 -18.09
C LEU A 8 8.78 -33.18 -18.08
N ASN A 9 8.20 -33.99 -17.20
CA ASN A 9 6.73 -34.16 -17.11
C ASN A 9 5.98 -32.85 -16.85
N LEU A 10 6.55 -31.93 -16.08
CA LEU A 10 5.98 -30.59 -15.84
C LEU A 10 6.02 -29.72 -17.10
N ALA A 11 7.12 -29.75 -17.85
CA ALA A 11 7.25 -29.07 -19.15
C ALA A 11 6.36 -29.70 -20.23
N LEU A 12 6.13 -31.02 -20.15
CA LEU A 12 5.24 -31.77 -21.01
C LEU A 12 3.76 -31.42 -20.80
N GLY A 13 3.39 -30.82 -19.67
CA GLY A 13 2.07 -30.21 -19.47
C GLY A 13 1.84 -28.91 -20.24
N GLY A 14 2.87 -28.38 -20.93
CA GLY A 14 2.82 -27.14 -21.72
C GLY A 14 2.74 -25.87 -20.87
N GLY A 15 2.57 -24.72 -21.53
CA GLY A 15 2.41 -23.41 -20.86
C GLY A 15 0.99 -23.12 -20.34
N ALA A 16 0.00 -23.96 -20.67
CA ALA A 16 -1.41 -23.71 -20.38
C ALA A 16 -1.72 -23.65 -18.89
N TRP A 17 -1.08 -24.48 -18.06
CA TRP A 17 -1.27 -24.43 -16.61
C TRP A 17 -0.68 -23.16 -16.00
N VAL A 18 0.40 -22.62 -16.58
CA VAL A 18 1.00 -21.34 -16.16
C VAL A 18 0.04 -20.20 -16.45
N LEU A 19 -0.63 -20.21 -17.61
CA LEU A 19 -1.70 -19.27 -17.92
C LEU A 19 -2.86 -19.36 -16.93
N GLY A 20 -3.30 -20.59 -16.59
CA GLY A 20 -4.33 -20.81 -15.56
C GLY A 20 -3.93 -20.24 -14.19
N LEU A 21 -2.68 -20.44 -13.78
CA LEU A 21 -2.12 -19.85 -12.56
C LEU A 21 -2.10 -18.31 -12.63
N LEU A 22 -1.66 -17.73 -13.75
CA LEU A 22 -1.63 -16.27 -13.94
C LEU A 22 -3.03 -15.66 -13.89
N ILE A 23 -4.04 -16.31 -14.48
CA ILE A 23 -5.44 -15.88 -14.41
C ILE A 23 -5.95 -15.93 -12.97
N LEU A 24 -5.68 -17.00 -12.23
CA LEU A 24 -6.05 -17.11 -10.82
C LEU A 24 -5.40 -16.00 -9.98
N LEU A 25 -4.10 -15.76 -10.17
CA LEU A 25 -3.37 -14.68 -9.51
C LEU A 25 -3.90 -13.30 -9.89
N SER A 26 -4.32 -13.11 -11.14
CA SER A 26 -4.97 -11.88 -11.61
C SER A 26 -6.28 -11.61 -10.87
N ILE A 27 -7.14 -12.62 -10.75
CA ILE A 27 -8.41 -12.51 -10.02
C ILE A 27 -8.15 -12.18 -8.54
N ALA A 28 -7.20 -12.87 -7.91
CA ALA A 28 -6.80 -12.57 -6.54
C ALA A 28 -6.26 -11.14 -6.38
N SER A 29 -5.45 -10.69 -7.34
CA SER A 29 -4.92 -9.32 -7.39
C SER A 29 -6.03 -8.29 -7.44
N VAL A 30 -6.97 -8.42 -8.38
CA VAL A 30 -8.12 -7.52 -8.53
C VAL A 30 -8.99 -7.51 -7.26
N ALA A 31 -9.22 -8.67 -6.64
CA ALA A 31 -9.97 -8.75 -5.39
C ALA A 31 -9.30 -7.93 -4.27
N VAL A 32 -7.98 -8.05 -4.12
CA VAL A 32 -7.21 -7.25 -3.14
C VAL A 32 -7.24 -5.76 -3.51
N MET A 33 -7.14 -5.40 -4.79
CA MET A 33 -7.23 -4.01 -5.24
C MET A 33 -8.59 -3.38 -4.88
N LEU A 34 -9.68 -4.09 -5.11
CA LEU A 34 -11.03 -3.60 -4.83
C LEU A 34 -11.29 -3.46 -3.33
N GLU A 35 -10.86 -4.44 -2.54
CA GLU A 35 -10.95 -4.37 -1.08
C GLU A 35 -10.18 -3.14 -0.56
N ARG A 36 -8.94 -2.96 -1.01
CA ARG A 36 -8.11 -1.84 -0.58
C ARG A 36 -8.68 -0.51 -1.05
N ALA A 37 -9.13 -0.41 -2.29
CA ALA A 37 -9.80 0.77 -2.82
C ALA A 37 -11.01 1.16 -1.94
N ARG A 38 -11.84 0.19 -1.53
CA ARG A 38 -12.99 0.45 -0.65
C ARG A 38 -12.56 0.96 0.73
N ILE A 39 -11.54 0.36 1.34
CA ILE A 39 -11.01 0.76 2.66
C ILE A 39 -10.47 2.20 2.60
N PHE A 40 -9.60 2.50 1.63
CA PHE A 40 -9.00 3.83 1.50
C PHE A 40 -9.99 4.90 1.02
N TYR A 41 -11.01 4.54 0.25
CA TYR A 41 -12.07 5.47 -0.18
C TYR A 41 -13.02 5.81 0.97
N ARG A 42 -13.36 4.83 1.82
CA ARG A 42 -14.18 5.06 3.02
C ARG A 42 -13.42 5.79 4.12
N GLY A 43 -12.12 5.54 4.26
CA GLY A 43 -11.24 6.24 5.21
C GLY A 43 -10.76 7.60 4.72
N ARG A 44 -11.52 8.32 3.89
CA ARG A 44 -11.16 9.68 3.46
C ARG A 44 -11.29 10.64 4.64
N PHE A 45 -10.12 11.08 5.13
CA PHE A 45 -10.01 12.03 6.22
C PHE A 45 -9.80 13.46 5.70
N ALA A 46 -10.70 14.36 6.12
CA ALA A 46 -10.62 15.80 5.88
C ALA A 46 -9.78 16.45 6.98
N GLU A 47 -8.47 16.41 6.78
CA GLU A 47 -7.48 16.78 7.78
C GLU A 47 -7.60 18.24 8.24
N GLU A 48 -7.77 19.20 7.33
CA GLU A 48 -7.86 20.62 7.68
C GLU A 48 -9.11 20.91 8.54
N THR A 49 -10.26 20.37 8.14
CA THR A 49 -11.51 20.50 8.90
C THR A 49 -11.37 19.87 10.28
N PHE A 50 -10.83 18.65 10.36
CA PHE A 50 -10.64 17.98 11.64
C PHE A 50 -9.70 18.74 12.57
N VAL A 51 -8.57 19.25 12.05
CA VAL A 51 -7.62 20.01 12.86
C VAL A 51 -8.25 21.31 13.38
N SER A 52 -9.00 22.03 12.54
CA SER A 52 -9.71 23.25 12.96
C SER A 52 -10.74 23.02 14.07
N GLU A 53 -11.31 21.81 14.16
CA GLU A 53 -12.28 21.45 15.19
C GLU A 53 -11.62 20.92 16.47
N ILE A 54 -10.48 20.22 16.36
CA ILE A 54 -9.81 19.59 17.51
C ILE A 54 -8.90 20.58 18.26
N GLU A 55 -8.22 21.49 17.56
CA GLU A 55 -7.28 22.43 18.19
C GLU A 55 -7.91 23.29 19.29
N PRO A 56 -9.11 23.88 19.12
CA PRO A 56 -9.78 24.63 20.18
C PRO A 56 -10.06 23.77 21.43
N LEU A 57 -10.46 22.51 21.24
CA LEU A 57 -10.74 21.59 22.35
C LEU A 57 -9.47 21.22 23.13
N LEU A 58 -8.36 21.02 22.41
CA LEU A 58 -7.06 20.76 23.03
C LEU A 58 -6.54 21.98 23.78
N ALA A 59 -6.71 23.19 23.21
CA ALA A 59 -6.32 24.44 23.85
C ALA A 59 -7.13 24.74 25.13
N ALA A 60 -8.42 24.39 25.13
CA ALA A 60 -9.31 24.51 26.29
C ALA A 60 -9.09 23.42 27.36
N GLY A 61 -8.24 22.41 27.09
CA GLY A 61 -8.07 21.25 27.97
C GLY A 61 -9.31 20.35 28.04
N ALA A 62 -10.23 20.44 27.08
CA ALA A 62 -11.46 19.67 27.00
C ALA A 62 -11.19 18.25 26.45
N TRP A 63 -10.38 17.47 27.17
CA TRP A 63 -9.86 16.16 26.71
C TRP A 63 -10.96 15.15 26.40
N SER A 64 -12.05 15.16 27.16
CA SER A 64 -13.21 14.28 26.94
C SER A 64 -13.96 14.60 25.65
N GLU A 65 -14.17 15.89 25.37
CA GLU A 65 -14.81 16.36 24.14
C GLU A 65 -13.94 16.09 22.92
N ALA A 66 -12.62 16.32 23.05
CA ALA A 66 -11.65 15.97 22.02
C ALA A 66 -11.67 14.46 21.71
N ALA A 67 -11.78 13.60 22.74
CA ALA A 67 -11.88 12.16 22.56
C ALA A 67 -13.18 11.76 21.84
N ALA A 68 -14.32 12.32 22.24
CA ALA A 68 -15.62 12.07 21.60
C ALA A 68 -15.62 12.52 20.12
N ARG A 69 -14.94 13.64 19.81
CA ARG A 69 -14.77 14.08 18.42
C ARG A 69 -13.94 13.11 17.60
N CYS A 70 -12.90 12.52 18.18
CA CYS A 70 -12.08 11.50 17.52
C CYS A 70 -12.85 10.19 17.28
N GLU A 71 -13.74 9.79 18.19
CA GLU A 71 -14.57 8.58 18.05
C GLU A 71 -15.58 8.67 16.90
N THR A 72 -16.08 9.88 16.63
CA THR A 72 -17.06 10.14 15.56
C THR A 72 -16.40 10.52 14.23
N ALA A 73 -15.09 10.80 14.23
CA ALA A 73 -14.38 11.24 13.03
C ALA A 73 -14.16 10.08 12.04
N PRO A 74 -14.48 10.29 10.75
CA PRO A 74 -14.11 9.33 9.72
C PRO A 74 -12.60 9.35 9.51
N GLY A 75 -11.99 8.19 9.32
CA GLY A 75 -10.57 8.06 9.03
C GLY A 75 -9.83 7.18 10.01
N PHE A 76 -8.52 7.08 9.79
CA PHE A 76 -7.64 6.27 10.63
C PHE A 76 -6.80 7.14 11.56
N GLU A 77 -6.51 8.36 11.12
CA GLU A 77 -5.72 9.36 11.83
C GLU A 77 -6.30 9.73 13.21
N PRO A 78 -7.63 9.92 13.37
CA PRO A 78 -8.23 10.21 14.68
C PRO A 78 -8.09 9.06 15.69
N GLN A 79 -7.94 7.81 15.23
CA GLN A 79 -7.81 6.65 16.13
C GLN A 79 -6.47 6.69 16.89
N VAL A 80 -5.41 7.14 16.22
CA VAL A 80 -4.10 7.36 16.84
C VAL A 80 -4.22 8.46 17.89
N LEU A 81 -4.84 9.59 17.54
CA LEU A 81 -5.02 10.71 18.45
C LEU A 81 -5.88 10.33 19.67
N LEU A 82 -6.95 9.56 19.47
CA LEU A 82 -7.82 9.04 20.53
C LEU A 82 -7.07 8.17 21.53
N ALA A 83 -6.15 7.33 21.05
CA ALA A 83 -5.31 6.48 21.89
C ALA A 83 -4.44 7.32 22.85
N GLY A 84 -3.90 8.44 22.36
CA GLY A 84 -3.19 9.42 23.18
C GLY A 84 -4.10 10.15 24.16
N LEU A 85 -5.24 10.65 23.70
CA LEU A 85 -6.21 11.40 24.52
C LEU A 85 -6.69 10.60 25.74
N ARG A 86 -6.90 9.29 25.58
CA ARG A 86 -7.29 8.38 26.68
C ARG A 86 -6.21 8.22 27.76
N GLN A 87 -4.96 8.54 27.44
CA GLN A 87 -3.82 8.39 28.37
C GLN A 87 -3.25 9.73 28.84
N VAL A 88 -3.89 10.86 28.50
CA VAL A 88 -3.45 12.22 28.90
C VAL A 88 -3.28 12.34 30.42
N GLN A 89 -4.14 11.71 31.21
CA GLN A 89 -4.07 11.73 32.68
C GLN A 89 -2.81 11.06 33.25
N ARG A 90 -2.21 10.13 32.50
CA ARG A 90 -0.95 9.45 32.89
C ARG A 90 0.29 10.22 32.47
N GLY A 91 0.10 11.42 31.91
CA GLY A 91 1.16 12.31 31.48
C GLY A 91 1.58 12.11 30.04
N ARG A 92 2.43 13.03 29.58
CA ARG A 92 2.87 13.14 28.18
C ARG A 92 3.52 11.87 27.63
N SER A 93 4.40 11.23 28.42
CA SER A 93 5.12 10.03 27.97
C SER A 93 4.18 8.87 27.67
N ALA A 94 3.17 8.66 28.52
CA ALA A 94 2.18 7.60 28.32
C ALA A 94 1.30 7.85 27.08
N ALA A 95 0.90 9.12 26.86
CA ALA A 95 0.17 9.50 25.65
C ALA A 95 1.02 9.29 24.39
N GLU A 96 2.28 9.72 24.39
CA GLU A 96 3.21 9.56 23.26
C GLU A 96 3.44 8.09 22.90
N GLU A 97 3.73 7.25 23.91
CA GLU A 97 3.96 5.81 23.72
C GLU A 97 2.72 5.10 23.17
N THR A 98 1.53 5.43 23.69
CA THR A 98 0.28 4.81 23.26
C THR A 98 -0.10 5.23 21.83
N MET A 99 0.12 6.49 21.46
CA MET A 99 -0.08 6.96 20.09
C MET A 99 0.87 6.27 19.12
N GLU A 100 2.14 6.11 19.49
CA GLU A 100 3.11 5.42 18.64
C GLU A 100 2.76 3.94 18.46
N ALA A 101 2.37 3.26 19.53
CA ALA A 101 1.90 1.87 19.47
C ALA A 101 0.69 1.72 18.54
N GLU A 102 -0.30 2.61 18.63
CA GLU A 102 -1.49 2.57 17.77
C GLU A 102 -1.13 2.92 16.31
N ARG A 103 -0.22 3.86 16.07
CA ARG A 103 0.29 4.20 14.73
C ARG A 103 0.97 3.00 14.07
N ILE A 104 1.79 2.25 14.81
CA ILE A 104 2.45 1.02 14.34
C ILE A 104 1.40 -0.05 14.00
N ARG A 105 0.45 -0.29 14.92
CA ARG A 105 -0.63 -1.25 14.72
C ARG A 105 -1.46 -0.90 13.48
N LEU A 106 -1.82 0.36 13.31
CA LEU A 106 -2.56 0.85 12.16
C LEU A 106 -1.78 0.63 10.86
N GLY A 107 -0.47 0.93 10.87
CA GLY A 107 0.45 0.64 9.77
C GLY A 107 0.37 -0.81 9.33
N GLN A 108 0.52 -1.75 10.27
CA GLN A 108 0.45 -3.19 9.99
C GLN A 108 -0.90 -3.62 9.40
N VAL A 109 -2.02 -3.10 9.92
CA VAL A 109 -3.37 -3.44 9.45
C VAL A 109 -3.60 -2.93 8.02
N LEU A 110 -3.17 -1.70 7.74
CA LEU A 110 -3.33 -1.07 6.44
C LEU A 110 -2.35 -1.64 5.40
N GLU A 111 -1.17 -2.09 5.81
CA GLU A 111 -0.16 -2.72 4.95
C GLU A 111 -0.49 -4.19 4.61
N LYS A 112 -1.29 -4.86 5.44
CA LYS A 112 -1.73 -6.24 5.19
C LYS A 112 -2.18 -6.41 3.73
N ARG A 113 -1.83 -7.50 3.04
CA ARG A 113 -2.19 -7.73 1.61
C ARG A 113 -1.56 -6.76 0.58
N LEU A 114 -1.00 -5.59 0.94
CA LEU A 114 -0.21 -4.79 -0.01
C LEU A 114 1.05 -5.57 -0.40
N GLY A 115 1.68 -6.26 0.55
CA GLY A 115 2.80 -7.15 0.28
C GLY A 115 2.49 -8.19 -0.80
N PHE A 116 1.27 -8.72 -0.87
CA PHE A 116 0.85 -9.63 -1.94
C PHE A 116 0.87 -8.95 -3.31
N LEU A 117 0.32 -7.72 -3.44
CA LEU A 117 0.37 -6.96 -4.69
C LEU A 117 1.81 -6.64 -5.12
N GLY A 118 2.66 -6.27 -4.15
CA GLY A 118 4.08 -6.00 -4.40
C GLY A 118 4.82 -7.25 -4.87
N SER A 119 4.67 -8.37 -4.17
CA SER A 119 5.28 -9.65 -4.54
C SER A 119 4.74 -10.16 -5.87
N LEU A 120 3.43 -10.11 -6.11
CA LEU A 120 2.84 -10.54 -7.38
C LEU A 120 3.32 -9.65 -8.52
N GLY A 121 3.33 -8.34 -8.33
CA GLY A 121 3.81 -7.38 -9.33
C GLY A 121 5.27 -7.61 -9.72
N ALA A 122 6.13 -7.94 -8.76
CA ALA A 122 7.54 -8.25 -9.02
C ALA A 122 7.76 -9.62 -9.67
N ASN A 123 6.92 -10.61 -9.37
CA ASN A 123 7.16 -12.01 -9.78
C ASN A 123 6.31 -12.47 -10.98
N ALA A 124 5.16 -11.85 -11.26
CA ALA A 124 4.30 -12.23 -12.38
C ALA A 124 4.98 -12.23 -13.76
N PRO A 125 5.90 -11.29 -14.10
CA PRO A 125 6.64 -11.34 -15.36
C PRO A 125 7.54 -12.58 -15.46
N PHE A 126 8.17 -12.98 -14.36
CA PHE A 126 9.01 -14.18 -14.31
C PHE A 126 8.19 -15.47 -14.42
N ILE A 127 6.98 -15.49 -13.85
CA ILE A 127 6.03 -16.59 -14.04
C ILE A 127 5.65 -16.72 -15.53
N GLY A 128 5.36 -15.60 -16.20
CA GLY A 128 5.08 -15.57 -17.65
C GLY A 128 6.26 -16.05 -18.50
N LEU A 129 7.47 -15.55 -18.19
CA LEU A 129 8.71 -16.00 -18.83
C LEU A 129 8.93 -17.50 -18.63
N PHE A 130 8.70 -18.02 -17.43
CA PHE A 130 8.77 -19.45 -17.19
C PHE A 130 7.78 -20.23 -18.07
N GLY A 131 6.55 -19.71 -18.23
CA GLY A 131 5.57 -20.26 -19.18
C GLY A 131 6.07 -20.30 -20.62
N THR A 132 6.77 -19.25 -21.10
CA THR A 132 7.39 -19.28 -22.43
C THR A 132 8.45 -20.37 -22.56
N VAL A 133 9.29 -20.56 -21.54
CA VAL A 133 10.34 -21.58 -21.55
C VAL A 133 9.73 -22.98 -21.66
N LEU A 134 8.67 -23.27 -20.90
CA LEU A 134 7.98 -24.56 -21.00
C LEU A 134 7.30 -24.76 -22.35
N GLY A 135 6.65 -23.73 -22.90
CA GLY A 135 6.01 -23.80 -24.22
C GLY A 135 7.01 -24.06 -25.35
N ILE A 136 8.17 -23.40 -25.31
CA ILE A 136 9.26 -23.63 -26.28
C ILE A 136 9.79 -25.06 -26.17
N ILE A 137 10.01 -25.58 -24.95
CA ILE A 137 10.45 -26.97 -24.73
C ILE A 137 9.43 -27.95 -25.31
N HIS A 138 8.13 -27.69 -25.12
CA HIS A 138 7.05 -28.52 -25.67
C HIS A 138 7.05 -28.50 -27.21
N ALA A 139 7.15 -27.31 -27.81
CA ALA A 139 7.19 -27.15 -29.27
C ALA A 139 8.37 -27.88 -29.93
N PHE A 140 9.58 -27.80 -29.34
CA PHE A 140 10.75 -28.51 -29.85
C PHE A 140 10.63 -30.03 -29.70
N LYS A 141 9.92 -30.53 -28.70
CA LYS A 141 9.63 -31.96 -28.59
C LYS A 141 8.67 -32.41 -29.68
N ASP A 142 7.60 -31.66 -29.95
CA ASP A 142 6.65 -32.03 -31.00
C ASP A 142 7.33 -32.06 -32.38
N LEU A 143 8.31 -31.17 -32.59
CA LEU A 143 9.17 -31.20 -33.77
C LEU A 143 9.96 -32.51 -33.88
N SER A 144 10.56 -32.99 -32.78
CA SER A 144 11.41 -34.18 -32.80
C SER A 144 10.63 -35.48 -33.02
N LEU A 145 9.32 -35.46 -32.77
CA LEU A 145 8.41 -36.58 -32.99
C LEU A 145 7.79 -36.59 -34.41
N THR A 146 7.91 -35.50 -35.17
CA THR A 146 7.27 -35.35 -36.48
C THR A 146 8.28 -35.60 -37.60
N GLU A 147 8.21 -36.77 -38.25
CA GLU A 147 9.04 -37.05 -39.45
C GLU A 147 8.54 -36.20 -40.64
N GLY A 148 9.45 -35.45 -41.28
CA GLY A 148 9.16 -34.70 -42.51
C GLY A 148 9.09 -33.16 -42.40
N GLY A 149 9.37 -32.59 -41.22
CA GLY A 149 9.52 -31.13 -41.05
C GLY A 149 8.29 -30.46 -40.46
N GLY A 150 8.14 -30.54 -39.13
CA GLY A 150 7.06 -29.93 -38.34
C GLY A 150 7.12 -28.41 -38.17
N GLY A 151 7.61 -27.65 -39.16
CA GLY A 151 7.82 -26.19 -39.06
C GLY A 151 6.57 -25.39 -38.62
N PRO A 152 5.39 -25.58 -39.23
CA PRO A 152 4.18 -24.87 -38.84
C PRO A 152 3.71 -25.16 -37.41
N ALA A 153 3.79 -26.42 -36.97
CA ALA A 153 3.38 -26.83 -35.62
C ALA A 153 4.26 -26.18 -34.54
N VAL A 154 5.58 -26.12 -34.77
CA VAL A 154 6.53 -25.45 -33.87
C VAL A 154 6.28 -23.95 -33.80
N MET A 155 6.04 -23.30 -34.95
CA MET A 155 5.73 -21.88 -34.96
C MET A 155 4.46 -21.56 -34.17
N SER A 156 3.44 -22.43 -34.24
CA SER A 156 2.22 -22.31 -33.43
C SER A 156 2.53 -22.47 -31.93
N GLY A 157 3.30 -23.50 -31.54
CA GLY A 157 3.65 -23.73 -30.14
C GLY A 157 4.48 -22.58 -29.52
N ILE A 158 5.39 -21.98 -30.30
CA ILE A 158 6.14 -20.79 -29.86
C ILE A 158 5.21 -19.57 -29.73
N ALA A 159 4.28 -19.38 -30.67
CA ALA A 159 3.31 -18.29 -30.59
C ALA A 159 2.44 -18.39 -29.33
N GLU A 160 1.94 -19.59 -29.00
CA GLU A 160 1.20 -19.84 -27.76
C GLU A 160 2.07 -19.58 -26.51
N ALA A 161 3.34 -19.98 -26.55
CA ALA A 161 4.27 -19.72 -25.46
C ALA A 161 4.41 -18.22 -25.18
N LEU A 162 4.55 -17.38 -26.21
CA LEU A 162 4.67 -15.92 -26.09
C LEU A 162 3.45 -15.26 -25.40
N VAL A 163 2.27 -15.86 -25.51
CA VAL A 163 1.07 -15.38 -24.81
C VAL A 163 1.26 -15.42 -23.29
N ALA A 164 1.97 -16.42 -22.74
CA ALA A 164 2.23 -16.53 -21.30
C ALA A 164 2.99 -15.32 -20.75
N THR A 165 3.98 -14.81 -21.48
CA THR A 165 4.72 -13.60 -21.09
C THR A 165 3.85 -12.36 -21.20
N ALA A 166 3.06 -12.23 -22.27
CA ALA A 166 2.14 -11.10 -22.43
C ALA A 166 1.12 -11.05 -21.28
N VAL A 167 0.56 -12.19 -20.89
CA VAL A 167 -0.36 -12.28 -19.73
C VAL A 167 0.38 -11.99 -18.42
N GLY A 168 1.61 -12.50 -18.24
CA GLY A 168 2.42 -12.20 -17.05
C GLY A 168 2.65 -10.70 -16.86
N LEU A 169 2.95 -9.98 -17.93
CA LEU A 169 3.08 -8.51 -17.93
C LEU A 169 1.73 -7.83 -17.66
N LEU A 170 0.65 -8.30 -18.28
CA LEU A 170 -0.70 -7.76 -18.08
C LEU A 170 -1.16 -7.88 -16.62
N VAL A 171 -0.75 -8.94 -15.90
CA VAL A 171 -1.04 -9.10 -14.47
C VAL A 171 -0.11 -8.24 -13.60
N ALA A 172 1.17 -8.16 -13.97
CA ALA A 172 2.18 -7.44 -13.21
C ALA A 172 1.94 -5.93 -13.15
N ILE A 173 1.67 -5.30 -14.30
CA ILE A 173 1.60 -3.85 -14.43
C ILE A 173 0.52 -3.24 -13.51
N PRO A 174 -0.74 -3.70 -13.53
CA PRO A 174 -1.77 -3.18 -12.63
C PRO A 174 -1.46 -3.48 -11.16
N ALA A 175 -0.88 -4.65 -10.85
CA ALA A 175 -0.52 -5.01 -9.49
C ALA A 175 0.53 -4.06 -8.89
N VAL A 176 1.60 -3.74 -9.63
CA VAL A 176 2.63 -2.78 -9.21
C VAL A 176 2.05 -1.37 -9.07
N MET A 177 1.23 -0.94 -10.03
CA MET A 177 0.58 0.38 -9.96
C MET A 177 -0.31 0.51 -8.72
N ALA A 178 -1.14 -0.50 -8.44
CA ALA A 178 -1.99 -0.54 -7.27
C ALA A 178 -1.18 -0.57 -5.97
N TYR A 179 -0.15 -1.41 -5.89
CA TYR A 179 0.77 -1.45 -4.75
C TYR A 179 1.35 -0.07 -4.46
N ASN A 180 1.95 0.58 -5.46
CA ASN A 180 2.56 1.89 -5.30
C ASN A 180 1.55 2.96 -4.87
N PHE A 181 0.34 2.94 -5.44
CA PHE A 181 -0.72 3.87 -5.10
C PHE A 181 -1.18 3.71 -3.64
N PHE A 182 -1.52 2.49 -3.22
CA PHE A 182 -1.98 2.23 -1.85
C PHE A 182 -0.87 2.41 -0.81
N HIS A 183 0.36 2.07 -1.15
CA HIS A 183 1.51 2.25 -0.28
C HIS A 183 1.79 3.73 -0.02
N ARG A 184 1.75 4.58 -1.06
CA ARG A 184 1.82 6.05 -0.87
C ARG A 184 0.70 6.56 0.02
N ARG A 185 -0.53 6.07 -0.20
CA ARG A 185 -1.69 6.49 0.60
C ARG A 185 -1.57 6.09 2.07
N LEU A 186 -1.05 4.90 2.35
CA LEU A 186 -0.71 4.45 3.70
C LEU A 186 0.30 5.40 4.35
N HIS A 187 1.40 5.70 3.68
CA HIS A 187 2.41 6.64 4.20
C HIS A 187 1.80 8.00 4.54
N THR A 188 0.97 8.57 3.66
CA THR A 188 0.27 9.83 3.95
C THR A 188 -0.58 9.74 5.23
N ILE A 189 -1.32 8.65 5.46
CA ILE A 189 -2.13 8.47 6.68
C ILE A 189 -1.24 8.42 7.93
N LEU A 190 -0.12 7.70 7.86
CA LEU A 190 0.82 7.59 9.00
C LEU A 190 1.49 8.94 9.31
N GLU A 191 1.88 9.70 8.30
CA GLU A 191 2.45 11.04 8.47
C GLU A 191 1.45 12.03 9.07
N ARG A 192 0.19 12.00 8.61
CA ARG A 192 -0.90 12.80 9.17
C ARG A 192 -1.19 12.42 10.62
N SER A 193 -1.21 11.13 10.92
CA SER A 193 -1.36 10.64 12.30
C SER A 193 -0.23 11.16 13.19
N GLN A 194 1.02 11.12 12.71
CA GLN A 194 2.18 11.67 13.42
C GLN A 194 2.05 13.18 13.66
N ARG A 195 1.51 13.92 12.68
CA ARG A 195 1.24 15.35 12.81
C ARG A 195 0.23 15.62 13.92
N LEU A 196 -0.88 14.88 13.96
CA LEU A 196 -1.88 14.99 15.04
C LEU A 196 -1.28 14.67 16.41
N SER A 197 -0.45 13.62 16.51
CA SER A 197 0.25 13.30 17.75
C SER A 197 1.13 14.46 18.24
N ARG A 198 1.87 15.10 17.33
CA ARG A 198 2.70 16.27 17.68
C ARG A 198 1.87 17.47 18.16
N ILE A 199 0.68 17.68 17.57
CA ILE A 199 -0.26 18.72 18.00
C ILE A 199 -0.68 18.45 19.45
N LEU A 200 -1.15 17.23 19.76
CA LEU A 200 -1.52 16.86 21.14
C LEU A 200 -0.37 17.06 22.13
N LEU A 201 0.83 16.57 21.79
CA LEU A 201 2.00 16.68 22.67
C LEU A 201 2.44 18.13 22.90
N THR A 202 2.09 19.05 21.99
CA THR A 202 2.34 20.48 22.16
C THR A 202 1.43 21.07 23.23
N TYR A 203 0.14 20.72 23.24
CA TYR A 203 -0.79 21.15 24.28
C TYR A 203 -0.50 20.49 25.63
N LEU A 204 0.07 19.28 25.66
CA LEU A 204 0.54 18.65 26.89
C LEU A 204 1.84 19.24 27.45
N LYS A 205 2.60 20.02 26.66
CA LYS A 205 3.82 20.72 27.09
C LYS A 205 3.53 22.01 27.86
N SER A 206 2.33 22.57 27.79
CA SER A 206 2.04 23.88 28.39
C SER A 206 1.33 23.76 29.74
N PRO A 207 2.04 24.01 30.85
CA PRO A 207 1.43 24.52 32.07
C PRO A 207 1.59 26.05 32.10
N VAL A 208 0.98 26.84 31.21
CA VAL A 208 1.03 28.31 31.33
C VAL A 208 -0.22 28.99 30.75
N ALA A 209 -0.96 29.69 31.61
CA ALA A 209 -1.79 30.82 31.22
C ALA A 209 -0.89 31.83 30.49
N VAL A 210 -1.16 32.12 29.22
CA VAL A 210 -0.38 33.06 28.43
C VAL A 210 -0.58 34.48 29.00
N GLU A 211 0.23 34.86 30.00
CA GLU A 211 0.50 36.26 30.32
C GLU A 211 1.69 36.71 29.45
N ASP A 212 1.41 37.71 28.60
CA ASP A 212 2.33 38.55 27.83
C ASP A 212 3.47 37.86 27.08
N VAL A 213 3.17 37.33 25.89
CA VAL A 213 4.19 37.14 24.84
C VAL A 213 4.23 38.44 24.02
N PRO A 214 5.32 39.24 24.07
CA PRO A 214 5.42 40.45 23.26
C PRO A 214 5.40 40.08 21.77
N THR A 215 4.51 40.73 21.02
CA THR A 215 4.43 40.62 19.56
C THR A 215 5.77 40.99 18.95
N ILE A 216 6.49 40.01 18.39
CA ILE A 216 7.69 40.26 17.59
C ILE A 216 7.23 40.82 16.24
N PRO A 217 7.57 42.08 15.88
CA PRO A 217 7.18 42.64 14.60
C PRO A 217 7.89 41.88 13.47
N LEU A 218 7.11 41.32 12.55
CA LEU A 218 7.65 40.70 11.34
C LEU A 218 8.39 41.77 10.51
N PRO A 219 9.63 41.51 10.05
CA PRO A 219 10.32 42.46 9.19
C PRO A 219 9.58 42.56 7.86
N LEU A 220 9.03 43.74 7.58
CA LEU A 220 8.39 44.06 6.31
C LEU A 220 9.41 43.85 5.19
N ARG A 221 9.18 42.83 4.37
CA ARG A 221 9.96 42.53 3.17
C ARG A 221 9.89 43.75 2.24
N LYS A 222 10.96 44.57 2.22
CA LYS A 222 11.11 45.63 1.21
C LYS A 222 11.18 44.95 -0.16
N THR A 223 10.12 45.09 -0.93
CA THR A 223 10.08 44.73 -2.35
C THR A 223 11.00 45.67 -3.11
N GLY A 224 12.27 45.31 -3.22
CA GLY A 224 13.21 45.95 -4.12
C GLY A 224 12.81 45.64 -5.56
N ARG A 225 12.35 46.65 -6.29
CA ARG A 225 12.23 46.62 -7.75
C ARG A 225 13.63 46.44 -8.33
N LEU A 226 13.82 45.36 -9.07
CA LEU A 226 14.94 45.25 -10.01
C LEU A 226 14.52 45.99 -11.26
N SER A 227 15.14 47.15 -11.49
CA SER A 227 15.22 47.84 -12.78
C SER A 227 16.27 47.16 -13.66
#